data_AF-A0A2W2CN74-F1
#
_entry.id   AF-A0A2W2CN74-F1
#
_cell.length_a   1.000
_cell.length_b   1.000
_cell.length_c   1.000
_cell.angle_alpha   90.00
_cell.angle_beta   90.00
_cell.angle_gamma   90.00
#
_symmetry.space_group_name_H-M   'P 1'
#
loop_
_entity.id
_entity.type
_entity.pdbx_description
1 polymer ?
#
loop_
_entity_poly.entity_id
_entity_poly.type
_entity_poly.pdbx_seq_one_letter_code
_entity_poly.pdbx_strand_id
1 'polypeptide(L)'
;MNNVLRALMADNEEERNRHLDRETLLYAVQRRITCERTGRALDVDSAVMVTAIKDGRRTATVLTGEAWDEVAEHVRAKLAEIGATVKVIDGRQLT
;
A
#
# COMPACT_ATOMS: atom_id res chain seq x y z
N MET A 1 -8.66 12.71 14.73
CA MET A 1 -9.83 11.84 14.43
C MET A 1 -9.31 10.60 13.73
N ASN A 2 -9.64 9.40 14.22
CA ASN A 2 -9.18 8.13 13.66
C ASN A 2 -9.67 7.98 12.20
N ASN A 3 -8.84 7.47 11.28
CA ASN A 3 -9.23 7.29 9.88
C ASN A 3 -10.44 6.36 9.71
N VAL A 4 -10.61 5.37 10.59
CA VAL A 4 -11.79 4.50 10.62
C VAL A 4 -13.06 5.30 10.90
N LEU A 5 -13.02 6.24 11.85
CA LEU A 5 -14.17 7.11 12.14
C LEU A 5 -14.49 8.02 10.95
N ARG A 6 -13.47 8.57 10.28
CA ARG A 6 -13.65 9.35 9.05
C ARG A 6 -14.28 8.52 7.94
N ALA A 7 -13.83 7.28 7.76
CA ALA A 7 -14.39 6.35 6.77
C ALA A 7 -15.87 6.05 7.04
N LEU A 8 -16.28 5.89 8.31
CA LEU A 8 -17.67 5.65 8.69
C LEU A 8 -18.58 6.87 8.44
N MET A 9 -18.01 8.08 8.41
CA MET A 9 -18.73 9.33 8.19
C MET A 9 -18.63 9.85 6.74
N ALA A 10 -17.93 9.14 5.86
CA ALA A 10 -17.67 9.59 4.50
C ALA A 10 -18.96 9.65 3.66
N ASP A 11 -19.05 10.68 2.82
CA ASP A 11 -20.25 10.93 2.00
C ASP A 11 -20.31 10.02 0.76
N ASN A 12 -19.17 9.44 0.38
CA ASN A 12 -19.06 8.55 -0.76
C ASN A 12 -18.02 7.44 -0.55
N GLU A 13 -18.06 6.45 -1.43
CA GLU A 13 -17.18 5.29 -1.37
C GLU A 13 -15.70 5.63 -1.61
N GLU A 14 -15.41 6.64 -2.44
CA GLU A 14 -14.03 7.05 -2.71
C GLU A 14 -13.35 7.62 -1.47
N GLU A 15 -14.02 8.55 -0.78
CA GLU A 15 -13.56 9.14 0.48
C GLU A 15 -13.42 8.08 1.57
N ARG A 16 -14.43 7.20 1.69
CA ARG A 16 -14.38 6.06 2.63
C ARG A 16 -13.14 5.21 2.38
N ASN A 17 -12.90 4.82 1.13
CA ASN A 17 -11.79 3.94 0.77
C ASN A 17 -10.45 4.64 1.01
N ARG A 18 -10.32 5.94 0.70
CA ARG A 18 -9.11 6.72 0.99
C ARG A 18 -8.73 6.68 2.46
N HIS A 19 -9.71 6.82 3.36
CA HIS A 19 -9.47 6.74 4.80
C HIS A 19 -9.11 5.32 5.27
N LEU A 20 -9.78 4.29 4.76
CA LEU A 20 -9.46 2.89 5.08
C LEU A 20 -8.08 2.47 4.57
N ASP A 21 -7.71 2.91 3.37
CA ASP A 21 -6.41 2.65 2.77
C ASP A 21 -5.30 3.35 3.57
N ARG A 22 -5.54 4.58 4.04
CA ARG A 22 -4.61 5.31 4.91
C ARG A 22 -4.40 4.61 6.25
N GLU A 23 -5.46 4.09 6.87
CA GLU A 23 -5.34 3.31 8.11
C GLU A 23 -4.60 1.98 7.88
N THR A 24 -4.90 1.31 6.77
CA THR A 24 -4.24 0.06 6.39
C THR A 24 -2.74 0.28 6.19
N LEU A 25 -2.35 1.35 5.50
CA LEU A 25 -0.96 1.70 5.30
C LEU A 25 -0.26 2.09 6.61
N LEU A 26 -0.93 2.87 7.47
CA LEU A 26 -0.43 3.21 8.80
C LEU A 26 -0.11 1.96 9.63
N TYR A 27 -1.05 1.01 9.67
CA TYR A 27 -0.84 -0.27 10.34
C TYR A 27 0.35 -1.05 9.75
N ALA A 28 0.48 -1.08 8.43
CA ALA A 28 1.57 -1.78 7.76
C ALA A 28 2.95 -1.16 8.06
N VAL A 29 3.07 0.17 8.02
CA VAL A 29 4.29 0.92 8.35
C VAL A 29 4.69 0.72 9.82
N GLN A 30 3.73 0.72 10.75
CA GLN A 30 4.02 0.46 12.16
C GLN A 30 4.65 -0.92 12.41
N ARG A 31 4.30 -1.93 11.60
CA ARG A 31 4.89 -3.29 11.71
C ARG A 31 6.21 -3.46 10.95
N ARG A 32 6.51 -2.54 10.04
CA ARG A 32 7.67 -2.53 9.15
C ARG A 32 8.23 -1.12 9.14
N ILE A 33 9.01 -0.77 10.17
CA ILE A 33 9.49 0.60 10.38
C ILE A 33 10.47 1.03 9.27
N THR A 34 11.18 0.09 8.66
CA THR A 34 12.21 0.37 7.64
C THR A 34 11.94 -0.40 6.35
N CYS A 35 12.22 0.22 5.21
CA CYS A 35 12.19 -0.42 3.91
C CYS A 35 13.43 -1.30 3.74
N GLU A 36 13.23 -2.59 3.44
CA GLU A 36 14.34 -3.54 3.25
C GLU A 36 15.22 -3.21 2.04
N ARG A 37 14.67 -2.57 1.00
CA ARG A 37 15.41 -2.22 -0.23
C ARG A 37 16.33 -1.02 -0.02
N THR A 38 15.85 0.02 0.65
CA THR A 38 16.56 1.31 0.77
C THR A 38 17.20 1.54 2.13
N GLY A 39 16.84 0.74 3.15
CA GLY A 39 17.26 0.92 4.53
C GLY A 39 16.65 2.16 5.21
N ARG A 40 15.82 2.93 4.52
CA ARG A 40 15.20 4.16 5.04
C ARG A 40 13.96 3.84 5.88
N ALA A 41 13.65 4.73 6.82
CA ALA A 41 12.40 4.68 7.56
C ALA A 41 11.21 4.82 6.60
N LEU A 42 10.15 4.05 6.86
CA LEU A 42 8.89 4.12 6.17
C LEU A 42 8.03 5.22 6.81
N ASP A 43 7.50 6.09 5.96
CA ASP A 43 6.60 7.17 6.34
C ASP A 43 5.28 6.99 5.59
N VAL A 44 4.15 7.11 6.29
CA VAL A 44 2.82 6.81 5.72
C VAL A 44 2.49 7.70 4.53
N ASP A 45 2.99 8.93 4.50
CA ASP A 45 2.70 9.88 3.42
C ASP A 45 3.50 9.59 2.14
N SER A 46 4.54 8.74 2.21
CA SER A 46 5.40 8.40 1.07
C SER A 46 5.60 6.89 0.85
N ALA A 47 5.12 6.05 1.75
CA ALA A 47 5.22 4.60 1.66
C ALA A 47 4.20 4.03 0.67
N VAL A 48 4.56 2.90 0.08
CA VAL A 48 3.71 2.14 -0.83
C VAL A 48 3.58 0.72 -0.32
N MET A 49 2.34 0.31 -0.04
CA MET A 49 2.02 -1.08 0.27
C MET A 49 1.58 -1.79 -1.01
N VAL A 50 2.27 -2.87 -1.33
CA VAL A 50 2.02 -3.70 -2.51
C VAL A 50 1.56 -5.07 -2.04
N THR A 51 0.38 -5.49 -2.50
CA THR A 51 -0.20 -6.79 -2.18
C THR A 51 -0.32 -7.62 -3.45
N ALA A 52 0.40 -8.74 -3.51
CA ALA A 52 0.24 -9.75 -4.54
C ALA A 52 -0.84 -10.76 -4.12
N ILE A 53 -1.75 -11.10 -5.04
CA ILE A 53 -2.85 -12.03 -4.79
C ILE A 53 -2.85 -13.12 -5.85
N LYS A 54 -2.73 -14.38 -5.43
CA LYS A 54 -2.77 -15.57 -6.31
C LYS A 54 -3.50 -16.71 -5.61
N ASP A 55 -4.49 -17.31 -6.27
CA ASP A 55 -5.25 -18.46 -5.75
C ASP A 55 -5.76 -18.26 -4.31
N GLY A 56 -6.26 -17.06 -4.02
CA GLY A 56 -6.76 -16.66 -2.69
C GLY A 56 -5.65 -16.34 -1.66
N ARG A 57 -4.39 -16.65 -1.93
CA ARG A 57 -3.25 -16.30 -1.08
C ARG A 57 -2.86 -14.85 -1.31
N ARG A 58 -2.46 -14.17 -0.23
CA ARG A 58 -2.06 -12.75 -0.24
C ARG A 58 -0.70 -12.59 0.43
N THR A 59 0.19 -11.87 -0.23
CA THR A 59 1.49 -11.47 0.33
C THR A 59 1.63 -9.98 0.16
N ALA A 60 1.95 -9.28 1.25
CA ALA A 60 2.13 -7.84 1.26
C ALA A 60 3.59 -7.47 1.56
N THR A 61 4.05 -6.38 0.94
CA THR A 61 5.33 -5.75 1.21
C THR A 61 5.13 -4.24 1.21
N VAL A 62 5.91 -3.54 2.04
CA VAL A 62 5.88 -2.08 2.14
C VAL A 62 7.23 -1.54 1.70
N LEU A 63 7.21 -0.56 0.80
CA LEU A 63 8.38 0.06 0.19
C LEU A 63 8.31 1.56 0.40
N THR A 64 9.45 2.25 0.32
CA THR A 64 9.44 3.69 0.06
C THR A 64 8.91 3.95 -1.35
N GLY A 65 8.31 5.12 -1.60
CA GLY A 65 7.82 5.49 -2.93
C GLY A 65 8.87 5.33 -4.03
N GLU A 66 10.09 5.85 -3.81
CA GLU A 66 11.23 5.70 -4.73
C GLU A 66 11.55 4.23 -5.05
N ALA A 67 11.55 3.37 -4.03
CA ALA A 67 11.83 1.94 -4.18
C ALA A 67 10.75 1.22 -4.98
N TRP A 68 9.49 1.64 -4.81
CA TRP A 68 8.39 1.11 -5.61
C TRP A 68 8.49 1.58 -7.06
N ASP A 69 8.72 2.86 -7.30
CA ASP A 69 8.78 3.44 -8.64
C ASP A 69 9.87 2.76 -9.50
N GLU A 70 11.00 2.37 -8.90
CA GLU A 70 12.09 1.64 -9.56
C GLU A 70 11.67 0.23 -10.04
N VAL A 71 10.82 -0.46 -9.27
CA VAL A 71 10.50 -1.88 -9.50
C VAL A 71 9.08 -2.14 -10.00
N ALA A 72 8.22 -1.12 -10.02
CA ALA A 72 6.79 -1.25 -10.24
C ALA A 72 6.44 -1.97 -11.56
N GLU A 73 7.10 -1.58 -12.65
CA GLU A 73 6.86 -2.17 -13.97
C GLU A 73 7.24 -3.65 -13.98
N HIS A 74 8.43 -3.98 -13.48
CA HIS A 74 8.92 -5.35 -13.42
C HIS A 74 8.04 -6.24 -12.54
N VAL A 75 7.63 -5.75 -11.36
CA VAL A 75 6.74 -6.47 -10.45
C VAL A 75 5.37 -6.72 -11.08
N ARG A 76 4.78 -5.71 -11.74
CA ARG A 76 3.50 -5.85 -12.44
C ARG A 76 3.57 -6.89 -13.56
N ALA A 77 4.61 -6.82 -14.39
CA ALA A 77 4.84 -7.80 -15.45
C ALA A 77 4.99 -9.22 -14.87
N LYS A 78 5.79 -9.38 -13.81
CA LYS A 78 6.04 -10.71 -13.23
C LYS A 78 4.79 -11.31 -12.58
N LEU A 79 3.98 -10.49 -11.93
CA LEU A 79 2.71 -10.94 -11.34
C LEU A 79 1.72 -11.37 -12.43
N ALA A 80 1.65 -10.61 -13.54
CA ALA A 80 0.81 -10.97 -14.68
C ALA A 80 1.24 -12.32 -15.31
N GLU A 81 2.55 -12.55 -15.49
CA GLU A 81 3.08 -13.83 -16.02
C GLU A 81 2.62 -15.04 -15.20
N ILE A 82 2.55 -14.91 -13.88
CA ILE A 82 2.18 -16.01 -12.98
C ILE A 82 0.68 -16.08 -12.67
N GLY A 83 -0.15 -15.26 -13.35
CA GLY A 83 -1.59 -15.17 -13.14
C GLY A 83 -1.99 -14.54 -11.80
N ALA A 84 -1.11 -13.77 -11.18
CA ALA A 84 -1.38 -13.05 -9.95
C ALA A 84 -1.90 -11.64 -10.24
N THR A 85 -2.70 -11.11 -9.32
CA THR A 85 -3.14 -9.70 -9.33
C THR A 85 -2.34 -8.89 -8.32
N VAL A 86 -2.21 -7.58 -8.58
CA VAL A 86 -1.55 -6.65 -7.69
C VAL A 86 -2.56 -5.61 -7.19
N LYS A 87 -2.56 -5.35 -5.89
CA LYS A 87 -3.19 -4.19 -5.28
C LYS A 87 -2.12 -3.28 -4.71
N VAL A 88 -2.27 -1.98 -4.92
CA VAL A 88 -1.29 -0.99 -4.49
C VAL A 88 -2.04 0.07 -3.69
N ILE A 89 -1.52 0.36 -2.49
CA ILE A 89 -1.92 1.51 -1.67
C ILE A 89 -0.70 2.42 -1.62
N ASP A 90 -0.80 3.58 -2.27
CA ASP A 90 0.28 4.55 -2.35
C ASP A 90 -0.05 5.76 -1.47
N GLY A 91 0.70 5.96 -0.39
CA GLY A 91 0.48 7.05 0.57
C GLY A 91 0.47 8.44 -0.07
N ARG A 92 1.19 8.61 -1.18
CA ARG A 92 1.28 9.87 -1.94
C ARG A 92 -0.05 10.25 -2.61
N GLN A 93 -0.96 9.30 -2.76
CA GLN A 93 -2.27 9.46 -3.40
C GLN A 93 -3.42 9.52 -2.38
N LEU A 94 -3.13 9.43 -1.08
CA LEU A 94 -4.14 9.37 -0.01
C LEU A 94 -4.36 10.71 0.71
N THR A 95 -3.76 11.79 0.21
CA THR A 95 -3.87 13.15 0.74
C THR A 95 -5.11 13.90 0.23
#